data_AF-A0A2N2PQM8-F1
#
_entry.id   AF-A0A2N2PQM8-F1
#
_cell.length_a   1.000
_cell.length_b   1.000
_cell.length_c   1.000
_cell.angle_alpha   90.00
_cell.angle_beta   90.00
_cell.angle_gamma   90.00
#
_symmetry.space_group_name_H-M   'P 1'
#
loop_
_entity.id
_entity.type
_entity.pdbx_description
1 polymer ?
#
loop_
_entity_poly.entity_id
_entity_poly.type
_entity_poly.pdbx_seq_one_letter_code
_entity_poly.pdbx_strand_id
1 'polypeptide(L)' 'PAVLAVTDAVVLAHMVDGVLLVVESGKTRRGMALEAIARLRQVRSNLIGVVLNRVTILDKVTR' A
#
# COMPACT_ATOMS: atom_id res chain seq x y z
N PRO A 1 -8.09 10.87 -10.90
CA PRO A 1 -6.91 11.11 -10.01
C PRO A 1 -6.81 10.01 -8.94
N ALA A 2 -5.62 9.41 -8.73
CA ALA A 2 -5.39 8.23 -7.87
C ALA A 2 -5.82 8.38 -6.40
N VAL A 3 -6.09 9.61 -5.96
CA VAL A 3 -6.59 9.94 -4.62
C VAL A 3 -7.93 9.25 -4.30
N LEU A 4 -8.80 9.04 -5.31
CA LEU A 4 -10.12 8.43 -5.11
C LEU A 4 -10.05 6.96 -4.64
N ALA A 5 -9.07 6.19 -5.12
CA ALA A 5 -8.96 4.77 -4.75
C ALA A 5 -8.54 4.55 -3.29
N VAL A 6 -7.91 5.54 -2.66
CA VAL A 6 -7.53 5.48 -1.24
C VAL A 6 -8.70 5.90 -0.35
N THR A 7 -9.62 6.74 -0.84
CA THR A 7 -10.73 7.27 -0.05
C THR A 7 -11.69 6.16 0.40
N ASP A 8 -12.14 5.29 -0.50
CA ASP A 8 -13.05 4.20 -0.15
C ASP A 8 -12.39 3.22 0.84
N ALA A 9 -11.11 2.94 0.64
CA ALA A 9 -10.33 2.09 1.54
C ALA A 9 -10.22 2.73 2.94
N VAL A 10 -9.98 4.04 3.03
CA VAL A 10 -9.90 4.77 4.30
C VAL A 10 -11.24 4.77 5.04
N VAL A 11 -12.37 4.89 4.32
CA VAL A 11 -13.70 4.79 4.92
C VAL A 11 -13.95 3.39 5.46
N LEU A 12 -13.59 2.33 4.76
CA LEU A 12 -13.81 0.97 5.27
C LEU A 12 -12.79 0.55 6.34
N ALA A 13 -11.59 1.12 6.31
CA ALA A 13 -10.46 0.70 7.14
C ALA A 13 -10.68 0.85 8.66
N HIS A 14 -11.61 1.70 9.09
CA HIS A 14 -11.97 1.83 10.51
C HIS A 14 -13.04 0.81 10.98
N MET A 15 -13.66 0.09 10.05
CA MET A 15 -14.74 -0.88 10.31
C MET A 15 -14.26 -2.34 10.25
N VAL A 16 -12.99 -2.57 9.98
CA VAL A 16 -12.40 -3.90 9.80
C VAL A 16 -11.27 -4.13 10.79
N ASP A 17 -11.00 -5.40 11.10
CA ASP A 17 -9.95 -5.78 12.05
C ASP A 17 -8.54 -5.56 11.52
N GLY A 18 -8.37 -5.44 10.19
CA GLY A 18 -7.06 -5.33 9.59
C GLY A 18 -7.08 -4.90 8.13
N VAL A 19 -6.04 -4.17 7.73
CA VAL A 19 -5.83 -3.68 6.37
C VAL A 19 -4.44 -4.09 5.88
N LEU A 20 -4.33 -4.48 4.61
CA LEU A 20 -3.07 -4.76 3.94
C LEU A 20 -2.91 -3.84 2.72
N LEU A 21 -1.83 -3.06 2.68
CA LEU A 21 -1.57 -2.16 1.55
C LEU A 21 -0.78 -2.89 0.46
N VAL A 22 -1.32 -2.95 -0.76
CA VAL A 22 -0.60 -3.52 -1.91
C VAL A 22 0.01 -2.39 -2.74
N VAL A 23 1.32 -2.44 -2.96
CA VAL A 23 2.09 -1.46 -3.74
C VAL A 23 2.67 -2.15 -4.96
N GLU A 24 2.50 -1.57 -6.15
CA GLU A 24 3.09 -2.12 -7.37
C GLU A 24 4.52 -1.61 -7.54
N SER A 25 5.49 -2.53 -7.58
CA SER A 25 6.89 -2.23 -7.83
C SER A 25 7.08 -1.54 -9.19
N GLY A 26 7.98 -0.56 -9.25
CA GLY A 26 8.31 0.17 -10.47
C GLY A 26 7.23 1.12 -11.00
N LYS A 27 5.96 0.96 -10.61
CA LYS A 27 4.84 1.83 -11.05
C LYS A 27 4.37 2.79 -9.96
N THR A 28 4.21 2.31 -8.73
CA THR A 28 3.76 3.17 -7.63
C THR A 28 4.92 4.00 -7.12
N ARG A 29 4.82 5.33 -7.22
CA ARG A 29 5.82 6.24 -6.66
C ARG A 29 5.84 6.13 -5.15
N ARG A 30 7.03 6.15 -4.55
CA ARG A 30 7.23 6.08 -3.09
C ARG A 30 6.37 7.09 -2.31
N GLY A 31 6.28 8.33 -2.80
CA GLY A 31 5.46 9.38 -2.16
C GLY A 31 3.97 9.01 -2.06
N MET A 32 3.42 8.37 -3.10
CA MET A 32 2.02 7.92 -3.10
C MET A 32 1.78 6.79 -2.09
N ALA A 33 2.72 5.85 -1.97
CA ALA A 33 2.64 4.79 -0.97
C ALA A 33 2.71 5.36 0.46
N LEU A 34 3.59 6.34 0.70
CA LEU A 34 3.68 7.03 2.00
C LEU A 34 2.41 7.82 2.34
N GLU A 35 1.83 8.50 1.35
CA GLU A 35 0.56 9.22 1.55
C GLU A 35 -0.59 8.27 1.90
N ALA A 36 -0.69 7.11 1.24
CA ALA A 36 -1.68 6.10 1.56
C ALA A 36 -1.53 5.57 2.99
N ILE A 37 -0.29 5.29 3.43
CA ILE A 37 0.01 4.90 4.82
C ILE A 37 -0.41 5.99 5.81
N ALA A 38 -0.12 7.26 5.51
CA ALA A 38 -0.50 8.38 6.37
C ALA A 38 -2.02 8.48 6.52
N ARG A 39 -2.78 8.37 5.41
CA ARG A 39 -4.25 8.40 5.42
C ARG A 39 -4.85 7.23 6.20
N LEU A 40 -4.33 6.02 6.02
CA LEU A 40 -4.77 4.83 6.77
C LEU A 40 -4.50 4.98 8.28
N ARG A 41 -3.36 5.58 8.66
CA ARG A 41 -3.04 5.86 10.08
C ARG A 41 -3.93 6.95 10.67
N GLN A 42 -4.32 7.96 9.90
CA GLN A 42 -5.19 9.04 10.38
C GLN A 42 -6.56 8.53 10.84
N VAL A 43 -7.10 7.50 10.17
CA VAL A 43 -8.37 6.87 10.57
C VAL A 43 -8.21 5.75 11.61
N ARG A 44 -7.04 5.65 12.24
CA ARG A 44 -6.71 4.61 13.24
C ARG A 44 -6.94 3.18 12.74
N SER A 45 -6.76 2.96 11.44
CA SER A 45 -6.87 1.60 10.90
C SER A 45 -5.74 0.70 11.41
N ASN A 46 -6.05 -0.59 11.58
CA ASN A 46 -5.05 -1.59 11.90
C ASN A 46 -4.32 -2.03 10.62
N LEU A 47 -3.35 -1.23 10.17
CA LEU A 47 -2.50 -1.58 9.03
C LEU A 47 -1.55 -2.71 9.42
N ILE A 48 -1.87 -3.94 9.01
CA ILE A 48 -1.08 -5.15 9.28
C ILE A 48 0.29 -5.05 8.62
N GLY A 49 0.34 -4.52 7.40
CA GLY A 49 1.59 -4.40 6.66
C GLY A 49 1.40 -3.95 5.22
N VAL A 50 2.47 -4.12 4.44
CA VAL A 50 2.54 -3.72 3.04
C VAL A 50 3.06 -4.89 2.21
N VAL A 51 2.42 -5.17 1.07
CA VAL A 51 2.89 -6.11 0.06
C VAL A 51 3.42 -5.34 -1.13
N LEU A 52 4.68 -5.60 -1.50
CA LEU A 52 5.23 -5.13 -2.76
C LEU A 52 4.96 -6.19 -3.84
N ASN A 53 4.10 -5.87 -4.80
CA ASN A 53 3.68 -6.75 -5.87
C ASN A 53 4.41 -6.43 -7.19
N ARG A 54 4.45 -7.39 -8.12
CA ARG A 54 5.10 -7.28 -9.44
C ARG A 54 6.58 -6.89 -9.34
N VAL A 55 7.27 -7.43 -8.34
CA VAL A 55 8.71 -7.25 -8.20
C VAL A 55 9.41 -8.11 -9.24
N THR A 56 10.17 -7.47 -10.14
CA THR A 56 11.12 -8.19 -10.98
C THR A 56 12.34 -8.51 -10.14
N ILE A 57 12.52 -9.79 -9.82
CA ILE A 57 13.73 -10.29 -9.16
C ILE A 57 14.76 -10.53 -10.27
N LEU A 58 15.87 -9.78 -10.24
CA LEU A 58 17.01 -10.11 -11.07
C LEU A 58 17.80 -11.21 -10.34
N ASP A 59 17.63 -12.46 -10.76
CA ASP A 59 18.47 -13.55 -10.27
C ASP A 59 19.91 -13.30 -10.70
N LYS A 60 20.78 -13.04 -9.71
CA LYS A 60 22.24 -13.00 -9.88
C LYS A 60 22.90 -14.30 -9.42
N VAL A 61 22.22 -15.44 -9.48
CA VAL A 61 22.81 -16.76 -9.16
C VAL A 61 23.10 -17.52 -10.46
N THR A 62 23.96 -16.96 -11.29
CA THR A 62 24.79 -17.71 -12.24
C THR A 62 25.99 -16.83 -12.60
N ARG A 63 26.98 -16.81 -11.72
CA ARG A 63 28.39 -16.59 -12.07
C ARG A 63 29.18 -17.70 -11.42
#